data_AF-A0A0H4WQ26-F1
#
_entry.id   AF-A0A0H4WQ26-F1
#
_cell.length_a   1.000
_cell.length_b   1.000
_cell.length_c   1.000
_cell.angle_alpha   90.00
_cell.angle_beta   90.00
_cell.angle_gamma   90.00
#
_symmetry.space_group_name_H-M   'P 1'
#
loop_
_entity.id
_entity.type
_entity.pdbx_description
1 polymer ?
#
loop_
_entity_poly.entity_id
_entity_poly.type
_entity_poly.pdbx_seq_one_letter_code
_entity_poly.pdbx_strand_id
1 'polypeptide(L)'
;MLLNGGGMGGGLHSDVGGNPELAPFQAQLQALNACIIEYGARRGVARHRWLGSSKYVSVSHCDGPSASSVSISVPEELQSRKVAFAMKRSSRSAAWKVLVDKEETSFPDLKQSLQQLAPLLVEKYPEELANAVQRRADSERAQQEYKDAERSRKEAAKNSYTE
;
A
#
# COMPACT_ATOMS: atom_id res chain seq x y z
N MET A 1 15.87 20.87 -19.14
CA MET A 1 14.47 20.68 -19.57
C MET A 1 13.84 19.68 -18.62
N LEU A 2 12.84 20.15 -17.87
CA LEU A 2 12.14 19.40 -16.82
C LEU A 2 11.37 18.23 -17.44
N LEU A 3 11.63 17.01 -16.98
CA LEU A 3 10.76 15.87 -17.27
C LEU A 3 9.46 16.08 -16.48
N ASN A 4 8.49 16.68 -17.17
CA ASN A 4 7.13 16.86 -16.72
C ASN A 4 6.52 15.53 -16.28
N GLY A 5 5.85 15.60 -15.13
CA GLY A 5 5.23 14.47 -14.45
C GLY A 5 4.30 13.68 -15.35
N GLY A 6 4.54 12.37 -15.41
CA GLY A 6 3.61 11.40 -15.96
C GLY A 6 2.35 11.38 -15.11
N GLY A 7 1.36 12.19 -15.48
CA GLY A 7 -0.02 12.03 -15.06
C GLY A 7 -0.54 10.69 -15.58
N MET A 8 -0.48 9.66 -14.76
CA MET A 8 -1.16 8.39 -15.00
C MET A 8 -2.67 8.63 -14.78
N GLY A 9 -3.37 8.92 -15.88
CA GLY A 9 -4.82 9.08 -15.89
C GLY A 9 -5.53 7.80 -15.44
N GLY A 10 -6.60 7.95 -14.66
CA GLY A 10 -7.50 6.88 -14.20
C GLY A 10 -7.48 6.65 -12.68
N GLY A 11 -8.39 7.33 -11.97
CA GLY A 11 -8.76 7.02 -10.57
C GLY A 11 -7.93 7.72 -9.49
N LEU A 12 -8.61 8.50 -8.64
CA LEU A 12 -8.09 9.21 -7.46
C LEU A 12 -7.17 10.42 -7.76
N HIS A 13 -7.79 11.52 -8.18
CA HIS A 13 -7.09 12.75 -8.58
C HIS A 13 -7.55 13.99 -7.78
N SER A 14 -8.73 13.94 -7.17
CA SER A 14 -9.27 15.06 -6.41
C SER A 14 -8.77 15.02 -4.98
N ASP A 15 -7.94 15.99 -4.59
CA ASP A 15 -7.53 16.16 -3.19
C ASP A 15 -8.65 16.81 -2.37
N VAL A 16 -9.11 16.10 -1.34
CA VAL A 16 -10.11 16.56 -0.37
C VAL A 16 -9.55 16.64 1.05
N GLY A 17 -8.22 16.53 1.22
CA GLY A 17 -7.56 16.49 2.52
C GLY A 17 -7.72 17.77 3.36
N GLY A 18 -8.00 18.91 2.71
CA GLY A 18 -8.28 20.18 3.38
C GLY A 18 -9.63 20.27 4.08
N ASN A 19 -10.50 19.24 3.98
CA ASN A 19 -11.79 19.26 4.65
C ASN A 19 -11.63 19.07 6.17
N PRO A 20 -12.16 19.99 7.02
CA PRO A 20 -11.98 19.93 8.46
C PRO A 20 -12.59 18.69 9.11
N GLU A 21 -13.64 18.10 8.53
CA GLU A 21 -14.23 16.86 9.04
C GLU A 21 -13.31 15.65 8.88
N LEU A 22 -12.32 15.71 7.99
CA LEU A 22 -11.30 14.67 7.82
C LEU A 22 -10.10 14.85 8.75
N ALA A 23 -9.96 16.02 9.38
CA ALA A 23 -8.80 16.34 10.23
C ALA A 23 -8.61 15.36 11.40
N PRO A 24 -9.66 14.90 12.12
CA PRO A 24 -9.49 13.95 13.22
C PRO A 24 -8.90 12.62 12.75
N PHE A 25 -9.31 12.11 11.58
CA PHE A 25 -8.80 10.85 11.03
C PHE A 25 -7.37 10.99 10.52
N GLN A 26 -7.06 12.11 9.86
CA GLN A 26 -5.70 12.43 9.44
C GLN A 26 -4.74 12.55 10.63
N ALA A 27 -5.19 13.15 11.75
CA ALA A 27 -4.41 13.25 12.97
C ALA A 27 -4.12 11.86 13.59
N GLN A 28 -5.12 10.97 13.64
CA GLN A 28 -4.92 9.59 14.10
C GLN A 28 -3.90 8.84 13.24
N LEU A 29 -4.02 8.95 11.91
CA LEU A 29 -3.12 8.29 10.96
C LEU A 29 -1.73 8.94 10.89
N GLN A 30 -1.56 10.14 11.43
CA GLN A 30 -0.25 10.83 11.46
C GLN A 30 0.78 10.04 12.26
N ALA A 31 0.34 9.31 13.30
CA ALA A 31 1.20 8.49 14.16
C ALA A 31 1.85 7.31 13.42
N LEU A 32 1.23 6.83 12.33
CA LEU A 32 1.74 5.70 11.57
C LEU A 32 3.02 6.08 10.85
N ASN A 33 3.98 5.16 10.73
CA ASN A 33 5.11 5.34 9.82
C ASN A 33 4.75 4.94 8.39
N ALA A 34 3.71 5.56 7.82
CA ALA A 34 3.20 5.28 6.48
C ALA A 34 3.24 6.54 5.60
N CYS A 35 3.54 6.41 4.32
CA CYS A 35 3.49 7.53 3.36
C CYS A 35 2.39 7.37 2.32
N ILE A 36 1.91 6.15 2.11
CA ILE A 36 0.80 5.87 1.21
C ILE A 36 -0.17 4.91 1.92
N ILE A 37 -1.46 5.22 1.89
CA ILE A 37 -2.55 4.33 2.31
C ILE A 37 -3.53 4.27 1.14
N GLU A 38 -3.83 3.09 0.61
CA GLU A 38 -4.77 2.92 -0.49
C GLU A 38 -5.87 1.92 -0.10
N TYR A 39 -7.11 2.26 -0.44
CA TYR A 39 -8.27 1.43 -0.18
C TYR A 39 -9.27 1.51 -1.33
N GLY A 40 -10.00 0.41 -1.53
CA GLY A 40 -11.13 0.35 -2.45
C GLY A 40 -10.75 -0.13 -3.84
N ALA A 41 -11.74 -0.74 -4.51
CA ALA A 41 -11.65 -1.08 -5.92
C ALA A 41 -12.11 0.10 -6.78
N ARG A 42 -11.32 0.46 -7.79
CA ARG A 42 -11.63 1.55 -8.72
C ARG A 42 -11.41 1.12 -10.16
N ARG A 43 -12.08 1.81 -11.09
CA ARG A 43 -11.83 1.61 -12.52
C ARG A 43 -10.44 2.12 -12.88
N GLY A 44 -9.64 1.25 -13.49
CA GLY A 44 -8.37 1.63 -14.07
C GLY A 44 -8.55 2.41 -15.37
N VAL A 45 -7.43 2.87 -15.93
CA VAL A 45 -7.35 3.57 -17.23
C VAL A 45 -8.06 2.78 -18.33
N ALA A 46 -7.83 1.47 -18.32
CA ALA A 46 -8.59 0.52 -19.11
C ALA A 46 -9.89 0.21 -18.35
N ARG A 47 -11.03 0.66 -18.88
CA ARG A 47 -12.37 0.54 -18.24
C ARG A 47 -12.78 -0.88 -17.83
N HIS A 48 -12.14 -1.91 -18.39
CA HIS A 48 -12.37 -3.33 -18.06
C HIS A 48 -11.46 -3.85 -16.94
N ARG A 49 -10.47 -3.06 -16.51
CA ARG A 49 -9.51 -3.42 -15.46
C ARG A 49 -9.89 -2.72 -14.16
N TRP A 50 -10.08 -3.51 -13.11
CA TRP A 50 -10.24 -3.01 -11.75
C TRP A 50 -8.88 -2.96 -11.05
N LEU A 51 -8.64 -1.89 -10.29
CA LEU A 51 -7.44 -1.69 -9.48
C LEU A 51 -7.84 -1.58 -8.01
N GLY A 52 -6.99 -2.07 -7.11
CA GLY A 52 -7.23 -2.06 -5.68
C GLY A 52 -8.20 -3.14 -5.20
N SER A 53 -8.60 -3.07 -3.94
CA SER A 53 -9.47 -4.04 -3.29
C SER A 53 -10.24 -3.38 -2.15
N SER A 54 -11.51 -3.75 -1.98
CA SER A 54 -12.27 -3.41 -0.77
C SER A 54 -11.98 -4.35 0.40
N LYS A 55 -11.27 -5.46 0.17
CA LYS A 55 -10.94 -6.46 1.21
C LYS A 55 -9.65 -6.17 1.96
N TYR A 56 -8.79 -5.32 1.40
CA TYR A 56 -7.49 -5.00 1.97
C TYR A 56 -7.22 -3.51 1.87
N VAL A 57 -6.61 -2.94 2.90
CA VAL A 57 -5.95 -1.64 2.81
C VAL A 57 -4.46 -1.87 2.57
N SER A 58 -3.94 -1.29 1.50
CA SER A 58 -2.50 -1.29 1.22
C SER A 58 -1.86 -0.11 1.93
N VAL A 59 -0.84 -0.36 2.75
CA VAL A 59 -0.10 0.68 3.47
C VAL A 59 1.38 0.57 3.11
N SER A 60 1.94 1.64 2.55
CA SER A 60 3.36 1.73 2.22
C SER A 60 4.10 2.58 3.25
N HIS A 61 5.19 2.04 3.77
CA HIS A 61 6.06 2.71 4.73
C HIS A 61 6.84 3.86 4.06
N CYS A 62 7.07 4.95 4.79
CA CYS A 62 7.91 6.07 4.35
C CYS A 62 9.41 5.75 4.14
N ASP A 63 9.99 4.89 4.98
CA ASP A 63 11.44 4.71 5.07
C ASP A 63 11.84 3.39 4.37
N GLY A 64 11.89 3.37 3.04
CA GLY A 64 12.40 2.20 2.34
C GLY A 64 12.16 2.19 0.82
N PRO A 65 12.92 1.35 0.07
CA PRO A 65 12.73 1.19 -1.36
C PRO A 65 11.38 0.53 -1.63
N SER A 66 10.35 1.35 -1.93
CA SER A 66 9.08 1.12 -2.68
C SER A 66 8.28 -0.20 -2.52
N ALA A 67 8.72 -1.17 -1.72
CA ALA A 67 8.28 -2.57 -1.76
C ALA A 67 7.91 -3.13 -0.38
N SER A 68 7.98 -2.35 0.70
CA SER A 68 7.36 -2.70 1.99
C SER A 68 5.94 -2.13 2.06
N SER A 69 5.10 -2.52 1.09
CA SER A 69 3.66 -2.35 1.22
C SER A 69 3.09 -3.52 2.01
N VAL A 70 2.40 -3.25 3.11
CA VAL A 70 1.66 -4.26 3.85
C VAL A 70 0.19 -4.18 3.47
N SER A 71 -0.46 -5.35 3.39
CA SER A 71 -1.90 -5.43 3.15
C SER A 71 -2.58 -5.79 4.47
N ILE A 72 -3.40 -4.88 4.97
CA ILE A 72 -4.19 -5.10 6.19
C ILE A 72 -5.58 -5.57 5.76
N SER A 73 -6.02 -6.71 6.27
CA SER A 73 -7.35 -7.26 5.96
C SER A 73 -8.43 -6.38 6.58
N VAL A 74 -9.47 -6.09 5.78
CA VAL A 74 -10.65 -5.34 6.21
C VAL A 74 -11.77 -6.32 6.53
N PRO A 75 -12.28 -6.33 7.77
CA PRO A 75 -13.46 -7.12 8.15
C PRO A 75 -14.64 -6.83 7.22
N GLU A 76 -15.45 -7.84 6.90
CA GLU A 76 -16.51 -7.76 5.89
C GLU A 76 -17.51 -6.62 6.18
N GLU A 77 -17.77 -6.35 7.46
CA GLU A 77 -18.68 -5.32 7.94
C GLU A 77 -18.17 -3.89 7.69
N LEU A 78 -16.85 -3.74 7.48
CA LEU A 78 -16.20 -2.45 7.20
C LEU A 78 -15.88 -2.28 5.71
N GLN A 79 -16.16 -3.29 4.88
CA GLN A 79 -15.89 -3.23 3.44
C GLN A 79 -16.90 -2.32 2.74
N SER A 80 -16.40 -1.43 1.88
CA SER A 80 -17.22 -0.55 1.05
C SER A 80 -16.83 -0.70 -0.41
N ARG A 81 -17.83 -0.98 -1.25
CA ARG A 81 -17.68 -1.04 -2.71
C ARG A 81 -17.86 0.32 -3.39
N LYS A 82 -18.32 1.33 -2.64
CA LYS A 82 -18.60 2.68 -3.14
C LYS A 82 -17.47 3.68 -2.84
N VAL A 83 -16.41 3.22 -2.20
CA VAL A 83 -15.33 4.08 -1.72
C VAL A 83 -14.02 3.56 -2.27
N ALA A 84 -13.31 4.46 -2.94
CA ALA A 84 -11.91 4.29 -3.25
C ALA A 84 -11.16 5.57 -2.90
N PHE A 85 -10.05 5.45 -2.19
CA PHE A 85 -9.22 6.59 -1.83
C PHE A 85 -7.74 6.21 -1.76
N ALA A 86 -6.89 7.22 -1.88
CA ALA A 86 -5.47 7.12 -1.62
C ALA A 86 -5.05 8.30 -0.75
N MET A 87 -4.55 8.02 0.45
CA MET A 87 -3.89 9.02 1.28
C MET A 87 -2.39 9.00 0.97
N LYS A 88 -1.82 10.16 0.68
CA LYS A 88 -0.39 10.30 0.33
C LYS A 88 0.25 11.44 1.11
N ARG A 89 1.46 11.23 1.60
CA ARG A 89 2.32 12.29 2.14
C ARG A 89 3.78 12.02 1.75
N SER A 90 4.58 13.08 1.63
CA SER A 90 5.98 12.98 1.20
C SER A 90 6.92 12.52 2.31
N SER A 91 6.53 12.67 3.58
CA SER A 91 7.30 12.28 4.75
C SER A 91 6.36 12.08 5.94
N ARG A 92 6.88 11.54 7.04
CA ARG A 92 6.12 11.37 8.30
C ARG A 92 5.61 12.68 8.91
N SER A 93 6.29 13.79 8.64
CA SER A 93 5.92 15.12 9.15
C SER A 93 5.01 15.89 8.20
N ALA A 94 4.89 15.47 6.95
CA ALA A 94 4.02 16.11 5.98
C ALA A 94 2.53 15.82 6.28
N ALA A 95 1.68 16.76 5.92
CA ALA A 95 0.23 16.56 5.94
C ALA A 95 -0.20 15.53 4.89
N TRP A 96 -1.30 14.83 5.17
CA TRP A 96 -1.90 13.91 4.23
C TRP A 96 -2.64 14.67 3.13
N LYS A 97 -2.41 14.25 1.88
CA LYS A 97 -3.33 14.49 0.77
C LYS A 97 -4.32 13.33 0.74
N VAL A 98 -5.61 13.63 0.55
CA VAL A 98 -6.66 12.60 0.49
C VAL A 98 -7.21 12.61 -0.92
N LEU A 99 -6.76 11.69 -1.75
CA LEU A 99 -7.10 11.62 -3.16
C LEU A 99 -8.30 10.70 -3.37
N VAL A 100 -9.35 11.22 -3.98
CA VAL A 100 -10.58 10.48 -4.34
C VAL A 100 -10.98 10.71 -5.78
N ASP A 101 -11.84 9.83 -6.28
CA ASP A 101 -12.65 10.10 -7.46
C ASP A 101 -14.02 10.60 -6.99
N LYS A 102 -14.32 11.89 -7.23
CA LYS A 102 -15.56 12.52 -6.75
C LYS A 102 -16.81 12.02 -7.48
N GLU A 103 -16.66 11.42 -8.65
CA GLU A 103 -17.78 10.84 -9.39
C GLU A 103 -18.18 9.47 -8.82
N GLU A 104 -17.20 8.72 -8.29
CA GLU A 104 -17.41 7.38 -7.77
C GLU A 104 -17.55 7.34 -6.24
N THR A 105 -16.94 8.27 -5.50
CA THR A 105 -16.90 8.29 -4.04
C THR A 105 -17.56 9.55 -3.47
N SER A 106 -18.67 9.36 -2.76
CA SER A 106 -19.33 10.44 -2.03
C SER A 106 -18.55 10.82 -0.77
N PHE A 107 -18.64 12.10 -0.37
CA PHE A 107 -17.97 12.55 0.86
C PHE A 107 -18.48 11.86 2.13
N PRO A 108 -19.80 11.64 2.33
CA PRO A 108 -20.30 10.88 3.48
C PRO A 108 -19.72 9.45 3.55
N ASP A 109 -19.67 8.74 2.41
CA ASP A 109 -19.14 7.37 2.36
C ASP A 109 -17.63 7.34 2.64
N LEU A 110 -16.88 8.31 2.12
CA LEU A 110 -15.46 8.50 2.42
C LEU A 110 -15.22 8.71 3.92
N LYS A 111 -15.97 9.65 4.51
CA LYS A 111 -15.86 9.99 5.93
C LYS A 111 -16.14 8.77 6.81
N GLN A 112 -17.23 8.07 6.54
CA GLN A 112 -17.59 6.85 7.27
C GLN A 112 -16.51 5.77 7.14
N SER A 113 -15.99 5.56 5.92
CA SER A 113 -14.93 4.57 5.70
C SER A 113 -13.64 4.95 6.44
N LEU A 114 -13.23 6.22 6.42
CA LEU A 114 -12.05 6.68 7.18
C LEU A 114 -12.26 6.57 8.68
N GLN A 115 -13.47 6.85 9.19
CA GLN A 115 -13.80 6.69 10.60
C GLN A 115 -13.67 5.25 11.07
N GLN A 116 -14.04 4.28 10.22
CA GLN A 116 -13.96 2.85 10.53
C GLN A 116 -12.54 2.29 10.33
N LEU A 117 -11.86 2.70 9.26
CA LEU A 117 -10.55 2.17 8.89
C LEU A 117 -9.41 2.79 9.70
N ALA A 118 -9.48 4.06 10.09
CA ALA A 118 -8.41 4.71 10.85
C ALA A 118 -8.02 3.95 12.14
N PRO A 119 -8.94 3.58 13.04
CA PRO A 119 -8.59 2.82 14.24
C PRO A 119 -8.03 1.43 13.90
N LEU A 120 -8.61 0.74 12.90
CA LEU A 120 -8.11 -0.56 12.45
C LEU A 120 -6.66 -0.49 11.97
N LEU A 121 -6.33 0.54 11.19
CA LEU A 121 -4.97 0.76 10.70
C LEU A 121 -4.00 1.08 11.84
N VAL A 122 -4.41 1.89 12.81
CA VAL A 122 -3.59 2.19 13.98
C VAL A 122 -3.27 0.93 14.79
N GLU A 123 -4.25 0.04 14.93
CA GLU A 123 -4.07 -1.22 15.66
C GLU A 123 -3.20 -2.23 14.88
N LYS A 124 -3.52 -2.50 13.61
CA LYS A 124 -2.96 -3.64 12.87
C LYS A 124 -1.67 -3.32 12.11
N TYR A 125 -1.46 -2.06 11.72
CA TYR A 125 -0.31 -1.70 10.89
C TYR A 125 1.05 -2.03 11.52
N PRO A 126 1.32 -1.73 12.80
CA PRO A 126 2.63 -2.00 13.39
C PRO A 126 2.99 -3.50 13.39
N GLU A 127 2.02 -4.35 13.72
CA GLU A 127 2.18 -5.81 13.74
C GLU A 127 2.40 -6.36 12.33
N GLU A 128 1.56 -5.98 11.37
CA GLU A 128 1.70 -6.44 9.98
C GLU A 128 3.01 -5.98 9.34
N LEU A 129 3.49 -4.78 9.70
CA LEU A 129 4.78 -4.29 9.26
C LEU A 129 5.93 -5.14 9.82
N ALA A 130 5.93 -5.46 11.11
CA ALA A 130 6.93 -6.33 11.71
C ALA A 130 6.93 -7.73 11.07
N ASN A 131 5.75 -8.30 10.87
CA ASN A 131 5.58 -9.60 10.19
C ASN A 131 6.08 -9.56 8.74
N ALA A 132 5.79 -8.48 8.00
CA ALA A 132 6.27 -8.32 6.63
C ALA A 132 7.79 -8.20 6.54
N VAL A 133 8.42 -7.45 7.46
CA VAL A 133 9.87 -7.33 7.54
C VAL A 133 10.51 -8.68 7.83
N GLN A 134 9.96 -9.44 8.79
CA GLN A 134 10.46 -10.77 9.13
C GLN A 134 10.33 -11.76 7.96
N ARG A 135 9.14 -11.84 7.33
CA ARG A 135 8.89 -12.68 6.16
C ARG A 135 9.86 -12.40 5.02
N ARG A 136 10.17 -11.12 4.79
CA ARG A 136 11.15 -10.71 3.78
C ARG A 136 12.56 -11.19 4.13
N ALA A 137 13.01 -10.96 5.36
CA ALA A 137 14.32 -11.41 5.82
C ALA A 137 14.49 -12.94 5.71
N ASP A 138 13.45 -13.70 6.05
CA ASP A 138 13.46 -15.17 5.94
C ASP A 138 13.46 -15.62 4.47
N SER A 139 12.69 -14.94 3.61
CA SER A 139 12.67 -15.22 2.16
C SER A 139 14.01 -14.92 1.49
N GLU A 140 14.66 -13.80 1.85
CA GLU A 140 15.98 -13.43 1.34
C GLU A 140 17.03 -14.46 1.77
N ARG A 141 16.97 -14.96 3.01
CA ARG A 141 17.85 -16.02 3.52
C ARG A 141 17.66 -17.33 2.76
N ALA A 142 16.42 -17.78 2.60
CA ALA A 142 16.09 -18.99 1.85
C ALA A 142 16.52 -18.89 0.37
N GLN A 143 16.35 -17.71 -0.23
CA GLN A 143 16.80 -17.47 -1.60
C GLN A 143 18.33 -17.53 -1.73
N GLN A 144 19.06 -17.04 -0.73
CA GLN A 144 20.52 -17.12 -0.72
C GLN A 144 21.00 -18.56 -0.56
N GLU A 145 20.41 -19.31 0.37
CA GLU A 145 20.69 -20.74 0.56
C GLU A 145 20.43 -21.55 -0.72
N TYR A 146 19.31 -21.28 -1.40
CA TYR A 146 19.00 -21.91 -2.69
C TYR A 146 20.06 -21.60 -3.77
N LYS A 147 20.50 -20.34 -3.86
CA LYS A 147 21.54 -19.93 -4.82
C LYS A 147 22.88 -20.59 -4.54
N ASP A 148 23.24 -20.74 -3.27
CA ASP A 148 24.52 -21.33 -2.87
C ASP A 148 24.51 -22.85 -3.07
N ALA A 149 23.38 -23.52 -2.77
CA ALA A 149 23.17 -24.93 -3.10
C ALA A 149 23.23 -25.19 -4.61
N GLU A 150 22.56 -24.35 -5.41
CA GLU A 150 22.57 -24.44 -6.87
C GLU A 150 23.96 -24.21 -7.47
N ARG A 151 24.74 -23.28 -6.89
CA ARG A 151 26.14 -23.06 -7.27
C ARG A 151 26.99 -24.30 -7.00
N SER A 152 26.86 -24.86 -5.79
CA SER A 152 27.59 -26.06 -5.38
C SER A 152 27.27 -27.26 -6.27
N ARG A 153 25.99 -27.45 -6.63
CA ARG A 153 25.55 -28.48 -7.58
C ARG A 153 26.20 -28.31 -8.96
N LYS A 154 26.23 -27.08 -9.48
CA LYS A 154 26.85 -26.78 -10.79
C LYS A 154 28.36 -26.97 -10.78
N GLU A 155 29.04 -26.63 -9.69
CA GLU A 155 30.48 -26.86 -9.53
C GLU A 155 30.81 -28.36 -9.47
N ALA A 156 30.05 -29.14 -8.69
CA ALA A 156 30.20 -30.59 -8.65
C ALA A 156 29.99 -31.25 -10.02
N ALA A 157 28.98 -30.80 -10.78
CA ALA A 157 28.70 -31.33 -12.13
C ALA A 157 29.78 -30.95 -13.16
N LYS A 158 30.48 -29.83 -12.99
CA LYS A 158 31.61 -29.45 -13.85
C LYS A 158 32.83 -30.34 -13.62
N ASN A 159 33.02 -30.82 -12.39
CA ASN A 159 34.13 -31.68 -12.01
C ASN A 159 33.88 -33.17 -12.27
N SER A 160 32.67 -33.56 -12.72
CA SER A 160 32.29 -34.97 -12.95
C SER A 160 32.42 -35.43 -14.41
N TYR A 161 32.75 -34.55 -15.35
CA TYR A 161 33.12 -34.91 -16.72
C TYR A 161 34.63 -34.70 -16.90
N THR A 162 35.40 -35.79 -16.83
CA THR A 162 36.76 -35.88 -17.37
C THR A 162 36.66 -36.43 -18.80
N GLU A 163 37.40 -35.84 -19.75
CA GLU A 163 37.57 -36.39 -21.11
C GLU A 163 38.13 -37.83 -21.10
#